data_AF-A0A8I2J6D0-F1
#
_entry.id   AF-A0A8I2J6D0-F1
#
_cell.length_a   1.000
_cell.length_b   1.000
_cell.length_c   1.000
_cell.angle_alpha   90.00
_cell.angle_beta   90.00
_cell.angle_gamma   90.00
#
_symmetry.space_group_name_H-M   'P 1'
#
loop_
_entity.id
_entity.type
_entity.pdbx_description
1 polymer ?
#
loop_
_entity_poly.entity_id
_entity_poly.type
_entity_poly.pdbx_seq_one_letter_code
_entity_poly.pdbx_strand_id
1 'polypeptide(L)'
;MTATTTSPASNPHTAGYLALRLPSGTWVRHVDDEARRTWITLPCVCSLCMSATLLGAPASHYELRTYDEAEAPLIHVCHTSVVPQLRPDELFQTYAPPLTLPQTAAHLRRMLRQSFPGVRFSVRRKHGWRLTVSWSGGPSQVEVATVAAPLLADYTAPERRRAQPVTVTRFGRTTHGTPLVDAIALRRR
;
A
#
# COMPACT_ATOMS: atom_id res chain seq x y z
N MET A 1 -28.68 31.77 -8.10
CA MET A 1 -27.45 31.71 -7.28
C MET A 1 -26.85 30.32 -7.45
N THR A 2 -25.91 30.17 -8.38
CA THR A 2 -25.26 28.89 -8.71
C THR A 2 -23.84 28.94 -8.16
N ALA A 3 -23.56 28.16 -7.12
CA ALA A 3 -22.22 28.00 -6.58
C ALA A 3 -21.44 27.02 -7.47
N THR A 4 -20.52 27.56 -8.27
CA THR A 4 -19.54 26.78 -9.02
C THR A 4 -18.46 26.32 -8.05
N THR A 5 -18.56 25.09 -7.56
CA THR A 5 -17.51 24.49 -6.73
C THR A 5 -16.35 24.07 -7.63
N THR A 6 -15.36 24.94 -7.74
CA THR A 6 -14.09 24.66 -8.42
C THR A 6 -13.33 23.59 -7.64
N SER A 7 -13.27 22.39 -8.21
CA SER A 7 -12.46 21.28 -7.70
C SER A 7 -10.97 21.65 -7.79
N PRO A 8 -10.15 21.51 -6.73
CA PRO A 8 -8.75 21.89 -6.80
C PRO A 8 -7.98 20.92 -7.70
N ALA A 9 -7.22 21.49 -8.65
CA ALA A 9 -6.35 20.77 -9.56
C ALA A 9 -5.41 19.83 -8.79
N SER A 10 -5.49 18.55 -9.10
CA SER A 10 -4.63 17.49 -8.59
C SER A 10 -3.18 17.74 -9.01
N ASN A 11 -2.30 17.93 -8.04
CA ASN A 11 -0.87 18.08 -8.27
C ASN A 11 -0.31 16.87 -9.08
N PRO A 12 0.66 17.09 -9.99
CA PRO A 12 1.28 16.03 -10.80
C PRO A 12 2.12 15.03 -10.00
N HIS A 13 2.23 15.20 -8.67
CA HIS A 13 2.90 14.26 -7.77
C HIS A 13 1.96 13.21 -7.15
N THR A 14 0.67 13.24 -7.48
CA THR A 14 -0.35 12.37 -6.88
C THR A 14 -0.41 10.97 -7.51
N ALA A 15 0.16 10.77 -8.71
CA ALA A 15 -0.02 9.54 -9.48
C ALA A 15 0.78 8.33 -8.98
N GLY A 16 1.93 8.55 -8.33
CA GLY A 16 2.80 7.46 -7.88
C GLY A 16 2.20 6.63 -6.74
N TYR A 17 1.38 7.24 -5.89
CA TYR A 17 0.82 6.61 -4.68
C TYR A 17 -0.38 5.70 -4.94
N LEU A 18 -0.88 5.67 -6.18
CA LEU A 18 -2.10 4.94 -6.55
C LEU A 18 -1.82 3.54 -7.11
N ALA A 19 -0.55 3.14 -7.23
CA ALA A 19 -0.20 1.76 -7.53
C ALA A 19 -0.31 0.94 -6.24
N LEU A 20 -1.38 0.14 -6.18
CA LEU A 20 -1.97 -0.51 -4.99
C LEU A 20 -2.81 0.42 -4.13
N ARG A 21 -4.08 0.56 -4.50
CA ARG A 21 -5.08 1.04 -3.52
C ARG A 21 -5.24 0.08 -2.35
N LEU A 22 -4.79 -1.17 -2.41
CA LEU A 22 -4.81 -2.11 -1.29
C LEU A 22 -3.63 -3.09 -1.43
N PRO A 23 -2.85 -3.33 -0.36
CA PRO A 23 -1.81 -4.37 -0.37
C PRO A 23 -2.38 -5.75 -0.69
N SER A 24 -1.58 -6.62 -1.31
CA SER A 24 -1.93 -8.05 -1.44
C SER A 24 -2.22 -8.66 -0.08
N GLY A 25 -3.26 -9.48 0.02
CA GLY A 25 -3.72 -10.06 1.27
C GLY A 25 -4.77 -9.22 2.03
N THR A 26 -5.10 -8.01 1.54
CA THR A 26 -6.10 -7.14 2.19
C THR A 26 -7.48 -7.74 2.03
N TRP A 27 -8.22 -7.81 3.13
CA TRP A 27 -9.62 -8.23 3.15
C TRP A 27 -10.51 -7.13 2.59
N VAL A 28 -11.43 -7.50 1.71
CA VAL A 28 -12.34 -6.60 1.03
C VAL A 28 -13.71 -7.22 0.86
N ARG A 29 -14.72 -6.38 0.69
CA ARG A 29 -16.03 -6.75 0.17
C ARG A 29 -16.12 -6.28 -1.27
N HIS A 30 -16.58 -7.14 -2.17
CA HIS A 30 -16.92 -6.73 -3.52
C HIS A 30 -18.28 -6.00 -3.52
N VAL A 31 -18.42 -4.87 -4.25
CA VAL A 31 -19.65 -4.06 -4.15
C VAL A 31 -20.87 -4.81 -4.65
N ASP A 32 -20.70 -5.61 -5.71
CA ASP A 32 -21.78 -6.36 -6.37
C ASP A 32 -22.02 -7.76 -5.77
N ASP A 33 -21.30 -8.14 -4.70
CA ASP A 33 -21.52 -9.42 -4.04
C ASP A 33 -22.61 -9.28 -2.97
N GLU A 34 -23.84 -9.67 -3.33
CA GLU A 34 -25.03 -9.59 -2.48
C GLU A 34 -24.91 -10.43 -1.20
N ALA A 35 -24.16 -11.54 -1.27
CA ALA A 35 -23.88 -12.39 -0.12
C ALA A 35 -22.95 -11.72 0.92
N ARG A 36 -22.43 -10.51 0.62
CA ARG A 36 -21.51 -9.74 1.46
C ARG A 36 -20.30 -10.56 1.90
N ARG A 37 -19.79 -11.44 1.04
CA ARG A 37 -18.65 -12.30 1.38
C ARG A 37 -17.39 -11.46 1.50
N THR A 38 -16.45 -12.02 2.26
CA THR A 38 -15.13 -11.46 2.43
C THR A 38 -14.18 -12.07 1.42
N TRP A 39 -13.51 -11.21 0.69
CA TRP A 39 -12.54 -11.52 -0.34
C TRP A 39 -11.15 -11.04 0.07
N ILE A 40 -10.12 -11.62 -0.52
CA ILE A 40 -8.73 -11.27 -0.34
C ILE A 40 -8.21 -10.73 -1.67
N THR A 41 -7.64 -9.54 -1.63
CA THR A 41 -7.03 -8.92 -2.81
C THR A 41 -5.67 -9.53 -3.12
N LEU A 42 -5.46 -9.88 -4.39
CA LEU A 42 -4.19 -10.22 -4.98
C LEU A 42 -3.93 -9.31 -6.19
N PRO A 43 -2.68 -9.09 -6.61
CA PRO A 43 -2.39 -8.39 -7.86
C PRO A 43 -3.07 -9.11 -9.03
N CYS A 44 -3.73 -8.36 -9.92
CA CYS A 44 -4.29 -8.97 -11.13
C CYS A 44 -3.16 -9.46 -12.04
N VAL A 45 -3.18 -10.75 -12.38
CA VAL A 45 -2.16 -11.41 -13.22
C VAL A 45 -2.56 -11.52 -14.69
N CYS A 46 -3.60 -10.81 -15.13
CA CYS A 46 -3.95 -10.80 -16.55
C CYS A 46 -2.85 -10.09 -17.37
N SER A 47 -2.68 -10.50 -18.62
CA SER A 47 -1.64 -9.97 -19.52
C SER A 47 -1.70 -8.44 -19.63
N LEU A 48 -2.91 -7.86 -19.70
CA LEU A 48 -3.11 -6.41 -19.77
C LEU A 48 -2.62 -5.69 -18.50
N CYS A 49 -2.99 -6.16 -17.31
CA CYS A 49 -2.57 -5.57 -16.04
C CYS A 49 -1.06 -5.75 -15.80
N MET A 50 -0.52 -6.92 -16.16
CA MET A 50 0.91 -7.16 -16.09
C MET A 50 1.69 -6.22 -17.01
N SER A 51 1.31 -6.12 -18.28
CA SER A 51 1.95 -5.21 -19.24
C SER A 51 1.85 -3.76 -18.80
N ALA A 52 0.68 -3.31 -18.33
CA ALA A 52 0.50 -1.96 -17.82
C ALA A 52 1.44 -1.68 -16.63
N THR A 53 1.54 -2.62 -15.68
CA THR A 53 2.45 -2.50 -14.53
C THR A 53 3.92 -2.44 -14.96
N LEU A 54 4.33 -3.27 -15.92
CA LEU A 54 5.68 -3.26 -16.50
C LEU A 54 6.00 -1.95 -17.22
N LEU A 55 5.01 -1.31 -17.83
CA LEU A 55 5.12 0.01 -18.45
C LEU A 55 5.03 1.16 -17.43
N GLY A 56 4.94 0.84 -16.14
CA GLY A 56 4.89 1.83 -15.06
C GLY A 56 3.52 2.49 -14.90
N ALA A 57 2.44 1.91 -15.44
CA ALA A 57 1.09 2.32 -15.09
C ALA A 57 0.70 1.76 -13.72
N PRO A 58 -0.08 2.50 -12.90
CA PRO A 58 -0.51 2.02 -11.60
C PRO A 58 -1.45 0.81 -11.73
N ALA A 59 -1.31 -0.16 -10.84
CA ALA A 59 -2.23 -1.28 -10.75
C ALA A 59 -3.65 -0.79 -10.42
N SER A 60 -4.59 -1.05 -11.31
CA SER A 60 -6.00 -0.62 -11.21
C SER A 60 -6.98 -1.77 -10.97
N HIS A 61 -6.51 -3.01 -10.99
CA HIS A 61 -7.35 -4.20 -10.85
C HIS A 61 -6.72 -5.20 -9.88
N TYR A 62 -7.59 -6.00 -9.27
CA TYR A 62 -7.25 -7.10 -8.37
C TYR A 62 -7.75 -8.43 -8.94
N GLU A 63 -7.13 -9.49 -8.47
CA GLU A 63 -7.77 -10.79 -8.38
C GLU A 63 -8.31 -10.93 -6.96
N LEU A 64 -9.55 -11.37 -6.82
CA LEU A 64 -10.16 -11.62 -5.52
C LEU A 64 -10.31 -13.11 -5.28
N ARG A 65 -9.85 -13.57 -4.12
CA ARG A 65 -10.01 -14.95 -3.66
C ARG A 65 -10.72 -15.02 -2.33
N THR A 66 -11.48 -16.08 -2.07
CA THR A 66 -11.93 -16.37 -0.71
C THR A 66 -10.76 -16.92 0.12
N TYR A 67 -10.82 -16.76 1.44
CA TYR A 67 -9.74 -17.23 2.33
C TYR A 67 -9.53 -18.75 2.30
N ASP A 68 -10.63 -19.49 2.13
CA ASP A 68 -10.68 -20.95 2.09
C ASP A 68 -10.44 -21.53 0.68
N GLU A 69 -10.28 -20.68 -0.34
CA GLU A 69 -10.23 -21.06 -1.76
C GLU A 69 -11.41 -21.93 -2.21
N ALA A 70 -12.52 -21.95 -1.46
CA ALA A 70 -13.67 -22.81 -1.74
C ALA A 70 -14.44 -22.37 -2.99
N GLU A 71 -14.27 -21.12 -3.41
CA GLU A 71 -14.99 -20.50 -4.51
C GLU A 71 -14.05 -20.06 -5.63
N ALA A 72 -14.59 -19.97 -6.84
CA ALA A 72 -13.84 -19.50 -7.99
C ALA A 72 -13.38 -18.04 -7.78
N PRO A 73 -12.13 -17.70 -8.16
CA PRO A 73 -11.63 -16.34 -8.02
C PRO A 73 -12.38 -15.36 -8.92
N LEU A 74 -12.65 -14.16 -8.42
CA LEU A 74 -13.07 -13.05 -9.29
C LEU A 74 -11.81 -12.42 -9.87
N ILE A 75 -11.60 -12.63 -11.16
CA ILE A 75 -10.42 -12.15 -11.87
C ILE A 75 -10.71 -10.76 -12.44
N HIS A 76 -9.72 -9.88 -12.39
CA HIS A 76 -9.76 -8.57 -13.03
C HIS A 76 -10.85 -7.63 -12.47
N VAL A 77 -10.93 -7.56 -11.16
CA VAL A 77 -11.86 -6.69 -10.43
C VAL A 77 -11.28 -5.29 -10.30
N CYS A 78 -12.03 -4.28 -10.76
CA CYS A 78 -11.59 -2.89 -10.62
C CYS A 78 -11.42 -2.51 -9.15
N HIS A 79 -10.37 -1.76 -8.84
CA HIS A 79 -10.10 -1.32 -7.48
C HIS A 79 -11.19 -0.41 -6.87
N THR A 80 -12.07 0.17 -7.69
CA THR A 80 -13.25 0.94 -7.21
C THR A 80 -14.40 0.03 -6.79
N SER A 81 -14.38 -1.23 -7.20
CA SER A 81 -15.41 -2.23 -6.92
C SER A 81 -15.11 -3.04 -5.65
N VAL A 82 -14.18 -2.57 -4.81
CA VAL A 82 -13.83 -3.20 -3.56
C VAL A 82 -13.86 -2.22 -2.41
N VAL A 83 -14.48 -2.63 -1.31
CA VAL A 83 -14.51 -1.88 -0.05
C VAL A 83 -13.61 -2.61 0.94
N PRO A 84 -12.53 -1.99 1.45
CA PRO A 84 -11.68 -2.62 2.45
C PRO A 84 -12.46 -3.01 3.70
N GLN A 85 -12.16 -4.19 4.23
CA GLN A 85 -12.64 -4.65 5.53
C GLN A 85 -11.47 -4.89 6.48
N LEU A 86 -11.67 -4.53 7.75
CA LEU A 86 -10.75 -4.87 8.83
C LEU A 86 -10.96 -6.35 9.18
N ARG A 87 -9.87 -7.05 9.47
CA ARG A 87 -9.97 -8.41 9.97
C ARG A 87 -10.44 -8.42 11.42
N PRO A 88 -11.09 -9.50 11.90
CA PRO A 88 -11.43 -9.62 13.31
C PRO A 88 -10.22 -9.43 14.24
N ASP A 89 -9.04 -9.96 13.90
CA ASP A 89 -7.80 -9.77 14.67
C ASP A 89 -7.31 -8.31 14.67
N GLU A 90 -7.59 -7.55 13.61
CA GLU A 90 -7.29 -6.10 13.55
C GLU A 90 -8.27 -5.28 14.39
N LEU A 91 -9.53 -5.71 14.53
CA LEU A 91 -10.54 -5.07 15.37
C LEU A 91 -10.25 -5.24 16.86
N PHE A 92 -9.65 -6.36 17.26
CA PHE A 92 -9.33 -6.67 18.66
C PHE A 92 -7.87 -6.42 19.04
N GLN A 93 -7.04 -5.91 18.12
CA GLN A 93 -5.64 -5.61 18.40
C GLN A 93 -5.52 -4.46 19.40
N THR A 94 -4.88 -4.75 20.54
CA THR A 94 -4.42 -3.71 21.48
C THR A 94 -3.47 -2.77 20.72
N TYR A 95 -3.72 -1.46 20.80
CA TYR A 95 -2.96 -0.44 20.07
C TYR A 95 -1.45 -0.68 20.13
N ALA A 96 -0.88 -1.18 19.03
CA ALA A 96 0.56 -1.34 18.94
C ALA A 96 1.18 0.07 18.89
N PRO A 97 2.16 0.38 19.74
CA PRO A 97 2.73 1.72 19.82
C PRO A 97 3.30 2.13 18.46
N PRO A 98 3.24 3.43 18.11
CA PRO A 98 3.78 3.89 16.84
C PRO A 98 5.29 3.64 16.82
N LEU A 99 5.78 3.05 15.72
CA LEU A 99 7.20 2.94 15.45
C LEU A 99 7.76 4.33 15.18
N THR A 100 8.97 4.56 15.69
CA THR A 100 9.72 5.76 15.39
C THR A 100 10.07 5.81 13.89
N LEU A 101 10.22 7.01 13.33
CA LEU A 101 10.63 7.18 11.92
C LEU A 101 11.89 6.36 11.54
N PRO A 102 12.94 6.26 12.38
CA PRO A 102 14.08 5.40 12.07
C PRO A 102 13.74 3.90 11.98
N GLN A 103 12.80 3.41 12.81
CA GLN A 103 12.32 2.03 12.73
C GLN A 103 11.50 1.82 11.46
N THR A 104 10.58 2.72 11.16
CA THR A 104 9.79 2.65 9.92
C THR A 104 10.66 2.75 8.66
N ALA A 105 11.67 3.63 8.66
CA ALA A 105 12.63 3.74 7.57
C ALA A 105 13.47 2.46 7.37
N ALA A 106 13.87 1.81 8.48
CA ALA A 106 14.58 0.54 8.42
C ALA A 106 13.70 -0.58 7.87
N HIS A 107 12.43 -0.61 8.26
CA HIS A 107 11.44 -1.55 7.74
C HIS A 107 11.19 -1.33 6.24
N LEU A 108 10.89 -0.10 5.81
CA LEU A 108 10.73 0.25 4.40
C LEU A 108 11.95 -0.15 3.56
N ARG A 109 13.16 0.12 4.06
CA ARG A 109 14.39 -0.28 3.38
C ARG A 109 14.50 -1.80 3.24
N ARG A 110 14.03 -2.57 4.22
CA ARG A 110 14.01 -4.04 4.17
C ARG A 110 13.02 -4.52 3.11
N MET A 111 11.79 -4.01 3.12
CA MET A 111 10.77 -4.34 2.11
C MET A 111 11.31 -4.10 0.69
N LEU A 112 11.85 -2.91 0.42
CA LEU A 112 12.37 -2.55 -0.90
C LEU A 112 13.52 -3.46 -1.37
N ARG A 113 14.41 -3.87 -0.45
CA ARG A 113 15.50 -4.81 -0.78
C ARG A 113 15.02 -6.22 -1.06
N GLN A 114 13.95 -6.65 -0.38
CA GLN A 114 13.35 -7.95 -0.62
C GLN A 114 12.61 -7.98 -1.96
N SER A 115 11.87 -6.91 -2.28
CA SER A 115 11.15 -6.81 -3.55
C SER A 115 12.07 -6.58 -4.76
N PHE A 116 13.18 -5.87 -4.58
CA PHE A 116 14.12 -5.53 -5.67
C PHE A 116 15.56 -5.90 -5.29
N PRO A 117 15.92 -7.20 -5.34
CA PRO A 117 17.27 -7.64 -5.04
C PRO A 117 18.29 -6.99 -5.99
N GLY A 118 19.46 -6.62 -5.47
CA GLY A 118 20.52 -5.96 -6.23
C GLY A 118 20.42 -4.43 -6.34
N VAL A 119 19.27 -3.82 -6.01
CA VAL A 119 19.10 -2.36 -6.07
C VAL A 119 19.45 -1.70 -4.74
N ARG A 120 20.23 -0.62 -4.79
CA ARG A 120 20.64 0.15 -3.60
C ARG A 120 19.62 1.25 -3.29
N PHE A 121 18.77 1.00 -2.29
CA PHE A 121 17.87 2.02 -1.74
C PHE A 121 18.49 2.79 -0.56
N SER A 122 18.33 4.11 -0.59
CA SER A 122 18.57 5.04 0.52
C SER A 122 17.24 5.59 1.00
N VAL A 123 16.86 5.24 2.24
CA VAL A 123 15.66 5.76 2.92
C VAL A 123 16.12 6.74 3.99
N ARG A 124 15.68 7.99 3.90
CA ARG A 124 16.07 9.08 4.81
C ARG A 124 14.84 9.75 5.41
N ARG A 125 14.95 10.16 6.67
CA ARG A 125 13.95 11.04 7.29
C ARG A 125 14.01 12.44 6.66
N LYS A 126 12.85 13.08 6.55
CA LYS A 126 12.70 14.51 6.29
C LYS A 126 12.07 15.17 7.53
N HIS A 127 11.79 16.46 7.46
CA HIS A 127 11.03 17.18 8.50
C HIS A 127 9.62 16.59 8.65
N GLY A 128 9.13 16.51 9.89
CA GLY A 128 7.86 15.87 10.24
C GLY A 128 7.90 14.34 10.12
N TRP A 129 6.73 13.70 10.03
CA TRP A 129 6.62 12.24 9.85
C TRP A 129 6.79 11.81 8.39
N ARG A 130 7.85 12.29 7.74
CA ARG A 130 8.08 12.08 6.29
C ARG A 130 9.37 11.32 6.02
N LEU A 131 9.31 10.41 5.05
CA LEU A 131 10.47 9.69 4.53
C LEU A 131 10.77 10.11 3.10
N THR A 132 12.00 9.88 2.66
CA THR A 132 12.43 10.03 1.28
C THR A 132 13.21 8.79 0.88
N VAL A 133 12.76 8.12 -0.18
CA VAL A 133 13.41 6.97 -0.78
C VAL A 133 14.12 7.44 -2.04
N SER A 134 15.40 7.11 -2.16
CA SER A 134 16.19 7.37 -3.36
C SER A 134 16.95 6.12 -3.79
N TRP A 135 17.04 5.92 -5.10
CA TRP A 135 17.72 4.79 -5.74
C TRP A 135 18.15 5.17 -7.15
N SER A 136 18.99 4.34 -7.77
CA SER A 136 19.50 4.50 -9.13
C SER A 136 19.36 3.20 -9.88
N GLY A 137 18.88 3.25 -11.13
CA GLY A 137 18.60 2.06 -11.94
C GLY A 137 17.50 1.16 -11.35
N GLY A 138 17.27 0.01 -11.99
CA GLY A 138 16.27 -0.96 -11.53
C GLY A 138 14.83 -0.41 -11.60
N PRO A 139 14.00 -0.60 -10.56
CA PRO A 139 12.56 -0.40 -10.62
C PRO A 139 12.19 1.06 -10.92
N SER A 140 11.05 1.20 -11.60
CA SER A 140 10.34 2.44 -11.81
C SER A 140 9.86 3.05 -10.49
N GLN A 141 9.48 4.32 -10.51
CA GLN A 141 8.87 4.96 -9.35
C GLN A 141 7.57 4.29 -8.91
N VAL A 142 6.82 3.74 -9.86
CA VAL A 142 5.53 3.10 -9.63
C VAL A 142 5.69 1.76 -8.92
N GLU A 143 6.67 0.96 -9.32
CA GLU A 143 7.00 -0.29 -8.63
C GLU A 143 7.50 -0.04 -7.20
N VAL A 144 8.31 1.00 -6.98
CA VAL A 144 8.75 1.37 -5.63
C VAL A 144 7.59 1.90 -4.78
N ALA A 145 6.68 2.68 -5.38
CA ALA A 145 5.51 3.19 -4.69
C ALA A 145 4.56 2.06 -4.27
N THR A 146 4.36 1.07 -5.14
CA THR A 146 3.62 -0.17 -4.88
C THR A 146 4.11 -0.84 -3.60
N VAL A 147 5.43 -1.01 -3.45
CA VAL A 147 6.01 -1.63 -2.24
C VAL A 147 5.89 -0.73 -1.00
N ALA A 148 5.91 0.60 -1.18
CA ALA A 148 5.83 1.55 -0.08
C ALA A 148 4.38 1.87 0.37
N ALA A 149 3.40 1.68 -0.51
CA ALA A 149 1.99 1.99 -0.30
C ALA A 149 1.40 1.40 1.00
N PRO A 150 1.73 0.16 1.42
CA PRO A 150 1.21 -0.38 2.69
C PRO A 150 1.56 0.46 3.92
N LEU A 151 2.70 1.17 3.92
CA LEU A 151 3.12 2.03 5.04
C LEU A 151 2.39 3.37 5.09
N LEU A 152 1.70 3.70 3.99
CA LEU A 152 0.92 4.90 3.78
C LEU A 152 -0.58 4.60 3.82
N ALA A 153 -0.93 3.34 4.13
CA ALA A 153 -2.29 2.90 4.19
C ALA A 153 -3.09 3.83 5.10
N ASP A 154 -4.14 4.43 4.54
CA ASP A 154 -5.31 4.96 5.23
C ASP A 154 -6.55 4.64 4.37
N TYR A 155 -7.44 3.78 4.86
CA TYR A 155 -8.59 3.24 4.13
C TYR A 155 -9.72 2.79 5.05
N THR A 156 -10.02 3.64 6.01
CA THR A 156 -11.39 3.71 6.48
C THR A 156 -11.91 5.06 5.98
N ALA A 157 -13.16 5.38 6.24
CA ALA A 157 -13.32 6.73 6.72
C ALA A 157 -12.80 6.75 8.17
N PRO A 158 -12.38 7.92 8.64
CA PRO A 158 -11.50 8.84 7.94
C PRO A 158 -10.26 9.17 8.79
N GLU A 159 -10.14 8.59 9.98
CA GLU A 159 -9.17 9.01 10.98
C GLU A 159 -8.02 8.00 11.11
N ARG A 160 -7.65 7.47 9.95
CA ARG A 160 -6.35 6.83 9.72
C ARG A 160 -6.35 5.36 10.00
N ARG A 161 -6.88 4.57 9.05
CA ARG A 161 -6.49 3.17 8.89
C ARG A 161 -4.97 3.16 8.97
N ARG A 162 -4.45 2.23 9.74
CA ARG A 162 -3.05 2.20 10.12
C ARG A 162 -2.38 1.12 9.31
N ALA A 163 -1.13 1.35 8.94
CA ALA A 163 -0.32 0.28 8.41
C ALA A 163 -0.28 -0.88 9.42
N GLN A 164 -0.28 -2.12 8.95
CA GLN A 164 -0.25 -3.30 9.79
C GLN A 164 0.93 -3.19 10.79
N PRO A 165 0.77 -3.57 12.06
CA PRO A 165 1.89 -3.64 12.99
C PRO A 165 2.98 -4.57 12.45
N VAL A 166 4.22 -4.13 12.56
CA VAL A 166 5.38 -4.88 12.06
C VAL A 166 6.44 -5.03 13.14
N THR A 167 7.16 -6.13 13.05
CA THR A 167 8.32 -6.40 13.89
C THR A 167 9.59 -5.90 13.20
N VAL A 168 10.22 -4.90 13.80
CA VAL A 168 11.44 -4.27 13.29
C VAL A 168 12.61 -4.57 14.21
N THR A 169 13.57 -5.34 13.70
CA THR A 169 14.89 -5.47 14.34
C THR A 169 15.86 -4.40 13.81
N ARG A 170 16.43 -3.60 14.71
CA ARG A 170 17.45 -2.57 14.41
C ARG A 170 18.49 -2.53 15.53
N PHE A 171 19.77 -2.60 15.17
CA PHE A 171 20.89 -2.65 16.13
C PHE A 171 20.72 -3.73 17.22
N GLY A 172 20.30 -4.94 16.82
CA GLY A 172 20.07 -6.06 17.74
C GLY A 172 18.82 -5.97 18.61
N ARG A 173 18.08 -4.84 18.59
CA ARG A 173 16.82 -4.68 19.32
C ARG A 173 15.64 -4.91 18.40
N THR A 174 14.70 -5.72 18.85
CA THR A 174 13.44 -6.01 18.16
C THR A 174 12.31 -5.21 18.78
N THR A 175 11.55 -4.49 17.97
CA THR A 175 10.39 -3.71 18.41
C THR A 175 9.18 -4.07 17.56
N HIS A 176 8.06 -4.32 18.22
CA HIS A 176 6.76 -4.51 17.58
C HIS A 176 5.98 -3.19 17.66
N GLY A 177 5.43 -2.73 16.54
CA GLY A 177 4.68 -1.48 16.51
C GLY A 177 4.10 -1.14 15.15
N THR A 178 3.29 -0.09 15.13
CA THR A 178 2.62 0.40 13.93
C THR A 178 3.53 1.37 13.16
N PRO A 179 3.87 1.14 11.88
CA PRO A 179 4.61 2.13 11.11
C PRO A 179 3.72 3.36 10.88
N LEU A 180 4.21 4.53 11.29
CA LEU A 180 3.52 5.81 11.10
C LEU A 180 4.36 6.74 10.21
N VAL A 181 3.83 7.07 9.03
CA VAL A 181 4.45 8.01 8.08
C VAL A 181 3.35 8.79 7.37
N ASP A 182 3.47 10.10 7.31
CA ASP A 182 2.54 10.98 6.57
C ASP A 182 2.78 10.92 5.06
N ALA A 183 4.05 10.82 4.64
CA ALA A 183 4.43 10.77 3.25
C ALA A 183 5.83 10.15 3.04
N ILE A 184 6.01 9.47 1.93
CA ILE A 184 7.24 8.86 1.40
C ILE A 184 7.60 9.47 0.02
N ALA A 185 8.48 10.46 -0.02
CA ALA A 185 8.91 11.04 -1.30
C ALA A 185 9.82 10.07 -2.07
N LEU A 186 9.57 9.86 -3.36
CA LEU A 186 10.34 8.95 -4.20
C LEU A 186 11.26 9.72 -5.16
N ARG A 187 12.53 9.31 -5.26
CA ARG A 187 13.55 9.96 -6.11
C ARG A 187 14.42 8.91 -6.82
N ARG A 188 14.11 8.66 -8.09
CA ARG A 188 14.97 7.86 -8.97
C ARG A 188 16.06 8.76 -9.55
N ARG A 189 17.31 8.33 -9.48
CA ARG A 189 18.48 8.99 -10.07
C ARG A 189 18.88 8.32 -11.38
#